data_AF-A0A8H6ACV5-F1
#
_entry.id   AF-A0A8H6ACV5-F1
#
_cell.length_a   1.000
_cell.length_b   1.000
_cell.length_c   1.000
_cell.angle_alpha   90.00
_cell.angle_beta   90.00
_cell.angle_gamma   90.00
#
_symmetry.space_group_name_H-M   'P 1'
#
loop_
_entity.id
_entity.type
_entity.pdbx_description
1 polymer ?
#
loop_
_entity_poly.entity_id
_entity_poly.type
_entity_poly.pdbx_seq_one_letter_code
_entity_poly.pdbx_strand_id
1 'polypeptide(L)'
;MSTTTTLTPEETTLLAAATKTITSIKTSDTHSVSSSVLTSTGQIFSAVNVYHFTGGPCAELVVLGTAAAAGVENLTHIVAVGDNDRG
;
A
#
# COMPACT_ATOMS: atom_id res chain seq x y z
N MET A 1 -24.79 -3.60 -15.16
CA MET A 1 -23.63 -4.27 -15.79
C MET A 1 -22.38 -3.58 -15.24
N SER A 2 -21.62 -4.24 -14.36
CA SER A 2 -20.28 -3.73 -14.01
C SER A 2 -19.38 -3.92 -15.21
N THR A 3 -18.88 -2.82 -15.77
CA THR A 3 -17.78 -2.87 -16.71
C THR A 3 -16.53 -3.27 -15.92
N THR A 4 -15.99 -4.46 -16.17
CA THR A 4 -14.68 -4.83 -15.65
C THR A 4 -13.64 -3.96 -16.35
N THR A 5 -13.26 -2.86 -15.71
CA THR A 5 -12.13 -2.05 -16.17
C THR A 5 -10.84 -2.81 -15.84
N THR A 6 -10.07 -3.16 -16.86
CA THR A 6 -8.74 -3.76 -16.68
C THR A 6 -7.81 -2.73 -16.06
N LEU A 7 -7.05 -3.13 -15.04
CA LEU A 7 -6.00 -2.29 -14.46
C LEU A 7 -4.96 -1.93 -15.53
N THR A 8 -4.50 -0.69 -15.48
CA THR A 8 -3.35 -0.22 -16.25
C THR A 8 -2.05 -0.90 -15.80
N PRO A 9 -0.98 -0.84 -16.62
CA PRO A 9 0.33 -1.35 -16.21
C PRO A 9 0.88 -0.68 -14.94
N GLU A 10 0.60 0.61 -14.73
CA GLU A 10 1.02 1.35 -13.53
C GLU A 10 0.30 0.86 -12.28
N GLU A 11 -1.03 0.70 -12.35
CA GLU A 11 -1.82 0.13 -11.25
C GLU A 11 -1.43 -1.32 -10.95
N THR A 12 -1.12 -2.11 -11.99
CA THR A 12 -0.63 -3.49 -11.82
C THR A 12 0.74 -3.52 -11.15
N THR A 13 1.63 -2.59 -11.50
CA THR A 13 2.95 -2.45 -10.86
C THR A 13 2.81 -2.02 -9.41
N LEU A 14 1.87 -1.13 -9.12
CA LEU A 14 1.56 -0.68 -7.76
C LEU A 14 1.04 -1.83 -6.89
N LEU A 15 0.13 -2.64 -7.42
CA LEU A 15 -0.36 -3.86 -6.78
C LEU A 15 0.80 -4.83 -6.50
N ALA A 16 1.67 -5.07 -7.48
CA ALA A 16 2.83 -5.95 -7.30
C ALA A 16 3.79 -5.44 -6.21
N ALA A 17 3.96 -4.12 -6.06
CA ALA A 17 4.79 -3.53 -5.01
C ALA A 17 4.22 -3.76 -3.61
N ALA A 18 2.90 -3.57 -3.41
CA ALA A 18 2.24 -3.85 -2.13
C ALA A 18 2.30 -5.35 -1.80
N THR A 19 1.99 -6.22 -2.77
CA THR A 19 2.08 -7.67 -2.62
C THR A 19 3.50 -8.12 -2.26
N LYS A 20 4.52 -7.58 -2.94
CA LYS A 20 5.93 -7.89 -2.63
C LYS A 20 6.28 -7.45 -1.21
N THR A 21 5.81 -6.29 -0.78
CA THR A 21 6.11 -5.75 0.55
C THR A 21 5.54 -6.65 1.63
N ILE A 22 4.25 -7.02 1.56
CA ILE A 22 3.63 -7.86 2.59
C ILE A 22 4.20 -9.29 2.60
N THR A 23 4.52 -9.84 1.44
CA THR A 23 5.11 -11.19 1.33
C THR A 23 6.59 -11.26 1.74
N SER A 24 7.28 -10.12 1.81
CA SER A 24 8.68 -10.06 2.23
C SER A 24 8.90 -10.07 3.74
N ILE A 25 7.85 -9.81 4.52
CA ILE A 25 7.91 -9.81 5.98
C ILE A 25 7.39 -11.13 6.56
N LYS A 26 7.72 -11.40 7.83
CA LYS A 26 7.10 -12.53 8.55
C LYS A 26 5.64 -12.22 8.84
N THR A 27 4.77 -13.21 8.70
CA THR A 27 3.38 -13.16 9.13
C THR A 27 3.27 -12.60 10.55
N SER A 28 2.37 -11.64 10.76
CA SER A 28 2.23 -10.89 11.99
C SER A 28 0.81 -10.37 12.18
N ASP A 29 0.25 -10.51 13.37
CA ASP A 29 -1.01 -9.85 13.72
C ASP A 29 -0.84 -8.34 13.92
N THR A 30 0.41 -7.85 14.05
CA THR A 30 0.71 -6.42 14.14
C THR A 30 0.90 -5.76 12.77
N HIS A 31 1.50 -6.48 11.83
CA HIS A 31 1.84 -6.01 10.48
C HIS A 31 1.30 -7.01 9.45
N SER A 32 0.00 -6.90 9.17
CA SER A 32 -0.76 -7.86 8.34
C SER A 32 -1.20 -7.29 6.99
N VAL A 33 -1.05 -5.98 6.77
CA VAL A 33 -1.44 -5.30 5.53
C VAL A 33 -0.28 -4.43 5.06
N SER A 34 0.05 -4.49 3.78
CA SER A 34 0.89 -3.50 3.12
C SER A 34 0.05 -2.55 2.27
N SER A 35 0.49 -1.31 2.14
CA SER A 35 -0.02 -0.38 1.15
C SER A 35 1.11 0.20 0.34
N SER A 36 0.82 0.52 -0.92
CA SER A 36 1.73 1.25 -1.81
C SER A 36 1.01 2.43 -2.47
N VAL A 37 1.73 3.53 -2.67
CA VAL A 37 1.25 4.72 -3.39
C VAL A 37 2.09 4.96 -4.64
N LEU A 38 1.45 5.47 -5.70
CA LEU A 38 2.09 5.98 -6.91
C LEU A 38 2.02 7.51 -6.92
N THR A 39 3.17 8.15 -7.09
CA THR A 39 3.27 9.62 -7.20
C THR A 39 2.98 10.10 -8.61
N SER A 40 2.69 11.39 -8.78
CA SER A 40 2.53 11.99 -10.12
C SER A 40 3.82 11.98 -10.97
N THR A 41 4.97 11.74 -10.36
CA THR A 41 6.28 11.63 -11.03
C THR A 41 6.70 10.18 -11.28
N GLY A 42 5.85 9.19 -10.96
CA GLY A 42 6.08 7.77 -11.22
C GLY A 42 6.85 7.02 -10.12
N GLN A 43 7.21 7.67 -9.01
CA GLN A 43 7.80 7.00 -7.85
C GLN A 43 6.75 6.16 -7.10
N ILE A 44 7.19 5.05 -6.51
CA ILE A 44 6.36 4.19 -5.65
C ILE A 44 6.96 4.15 -4.24
N PHE A 45 6.11 4.31 -3.24
CA PHE A 45 6.44 4.08 -1.84
C PHE A 45 5.56 2.95 -1.30
N SER A 46 6.11 2.17 -0.37
CA SER A 46 5.39 1.06 0.27
C SER A 46 5.61 1.07 1.78
N ALA A 47 4.61 0.66 2.54
CA ALA A 47 4.70 0.47 3.99
C ALA A 47 3.75 -0.63 4.46
N VAL A 48 3.81 -0.96 5.75
CA VAL A 48 2.89 -1.90 6.40
C VAL A 48 2.13 -1.22 7.54
N ASN A 49 0.95 -1.73 7.88
CA ASN A 49 0.16 -1.22 9.01
C ASN A 49 0.87 -1.50 10.34
N VAL A 50 0.48 -0.78 11.38
CA VAL A 50 0.85 -1.09 12.76
C VAL A 50 -0.43 -1.20 13.57
N TYR A 51 -0.89 -2.42 13.80
CA TYR A 51 -2.04 -2.63 14.68
C TYR A 51 -1.72 -2.21 16.11
N HIS A 52 -2.59 -1.38 16.68
CA HIS A 52 -2.58 -1.04 18.10
C HIS A 52 -3.99 -0.67 18.53
N PHE A 53 -4.40 -1.08 19.74
CA PHE A 53 -5.78 -0.90 20.23
C PHE A 53 -6.20 0.57 20.34
N THR A 54 -5.25 1.50 20.45
CA THR A 54 -5.50 2.94 20.49
C THR A 54 -5.75 3.57 19.11
N GLY A 55 -5.89 2.75 18.06
CA GLY A 55 -5.99 3.22 16.68
C GLY A 55 -4.62 3.34 16.00
N GLY A 56 -3.83 2.27 16.03
CA GLY A 56 -2.60 2.19 15.24
C GLY A 56 -2.88 2.37 13.74
N PRO A 57 -1.94 2.96 12.97
CA PRO A 57 -2.21 3.36 11.59
C PRO A 57 -2.39 2.17 10.65
N CYS A 58 -3.40 2.26 9.78
CA CYS A 58 -3.49 1.42 8.59
C CYS A 58 -2.28 1.64 7.67
N ALA A 59 -1.98 0.68 6.80
CA ALA A 59 -0.81 0.73 5.95
C ALA A 59 -0.81 1.96 5.02
N GLU A 60 -2.00 2.39 4.59
CA GLU A 60 -2.24 3.59 3.79
C GLU A 60 -1.74 4.84 4.52
N LEU A 61 -2.07 4.98 5.81
CA LEU A 61 -1.63 6.13 6.60
C LEU A 61 -0.11 6.14 6.80
N VAL A 62 0.48 4.95 6.99
CA VAL A 62 1.94 4.83 7.11
C VAL A 62 2.61 5.23 5.79
N VAL A 63 2.13 4.74 4.64
CA VAL A 63 2.76 5.06 3.35
C VAL A 63 2.55 6.53 2.93
N LEU A 64 1.42 7.15 3.29
CA LEU A 64 1.22 8.60 3.14
C LEU A 64 2.26 9.39 3.94
N GLY A 65 2.51 9.00 5.19
CA GLY A 65 3.56 9.57 6.02
C GLY A 65 4.96 9.37 5.42
N THR A 66 5.23 8.18 4.88
CA THR A 66 6.50 7.87 4.18
C THR A 66 6.71 8.76 2.96
N ALA A 67 5.69 8.94 2.12
CA ALA A 67 5.78 9.82 0.94
C ALA A 67 5.99 11.29 1.34
N ALA A 68 5.25 11.76 2.35
CA ALA A 68 5.41 13.11 2.88
C ALA A 68 6.82 13.34 3.46
N ALA A 69 7.38 12.37 4.18
CA ALA A 69 8.74 12.43 4.70
C ALA A 69 9.81 12.48 3.59
N ALA A 70 9.49 11.96 2.39
CA ALA A 70 10.34 12.07 1.20
C ALA A 70 10.12 13.37 0.40
N GLY A 71 9.30 14.30 0.91
CA GLY A 71 8.98 15.57 0.24
C GLY A 71 7.99 15.42 -0.93
N VAL A 72 7.21 14.34 -0.96
CA VAL A 72 6.23 14.07 -2.00
C VAL A 72 4.83 14.31 -1.47
N GLU A 73 4.10 15.23 -2.09
CA GLU A 73 2.72 15.57 -1.72
C GLU A 73 1.68 15.08 -2.74
N ASN A 74 2.05 14.97 -4.02
CA ASN A 74 1.11 14.63 -5.10
C ASN A 74 1.10 13.13 -5.41
N LEU A 75 0.05 12.46 -4.95
CA LEU A 75 -0.20 11.03 -5.18
C LEU A 75 -1.36 10.84 -6.15
N THR A 76 -1.28 9.81 -6.98
CA THR A 76 -2.28 9.53 -8.04
C THR A 76 -3.08 8.27 -7.75
N HIS A 77 -2.43 7.23 -7.21
CA HIS A 77 -3.05 5.94 -6.90
C HIS A 77 -2.54 5.41 -5.57
N ILE A 78 -3.35 4.59 -4.91
CA ILE A 78 -3.01 3.86 -3.70
C ILE A 78 -3.68 2.49 -3.75
N VAL A 79 -3.01 1.47 -3.20
CA VAL A 79 -3.58 0.13 -3.04
C VAL A 79 -3.16 -0.45 -1.68
N ALA A 80 -4.00 -1.32 -1.12
CA ALA A 80 -3.67 -2.12 0.06
C ALA A 80 -3.80 -3.61 -0.26
N VAL A 81 -2.90 -4.42 0.30
CA VAL A 81 -2.84 -5.87 0.13
C VAL A 81 -2.56 -6.50 1.48
N GLY A 82 -3.44 -7.37 1.94
CA GLY A 82 -3.22 -8.15 3.15
C GLY A 82 -2.37 -9.39 2.95
N ASP A 83 -1.88 -9.93 4.05
CA ASP A 83 -1.27 -11.25 4.08
C ASP A 83 -2.35 -12.34 4.05
N ASN A 84 -2.03 -13.51 3.48
CA ASN A 84 -2.87 -14.72 3.59
C ASN A 84 -4.38 -14.48 3.32
N ASP A 85 -4.71 -13.80 2.23
CA ASP A 85 -6.09 -13.45 1.81
C ASP A 85 -6.85 -12.51 2.77
N ARG A 86 -6.15 -11.80 3.68
CA ARG A 86 -6.76 -10.75 4.53
C ARG A 86 -6.93 -9.43 3.77
N GLY A 87 -7.81 -9.38 2.77
CA GLY A 87 -8.10 -8.14 2.04
C GLY A 87 -8.53 -8.40 0.60
#